data_AF-A0A4Q3W9Y6-F1
#
_entry.id   AF-A0A4Q3W9Y6-F1
#
_cell.length_a   1.000
_cell.length_b   1.000
_cell.length_c   1.000
_cell.angle_alpha   90.00
_cell.angle_beta   90.00
_cell.angle_gamma   90.00
#
_symmetry.space_group_name_H-M   'P 1'
#
loop_
_entity.id
_entity.type
_entity.pdbx_description
1 polymer ?
#
loop_
_entity_poly.entity_id
_entity_poly.type
_entity_poly.pdbx_seq_one_letter_code
_entity_poly.pdbx_strand_id
1 'polypeptide(L)' 'MHKRNIIQKGEKLFANSRVLIMIHGRGAKAEDILGLAAHLPVKNFSLLAPQATNDTWYPYSFMATPGDNEP' A
#
# COMPACT_ATOMS: atom_id res chain seq x y z
N MET A 1 16.82 -2.13 7.39
CA MET A 1 16.44 -0.80 6.86
C MET A 1 15.32 -0.98 5.83
N HIS A 2 14.28 -0.15 5.87
CA HIS A 2 13.17 -0.20 4.92
C HIS A 2 13.61 0.22 3.50
N LYS A 3 13.05 -0.43 2.48
CA LYS A 3 13.24 -0.10 1.05
C LYS A 3 12.01 0.62 0.52
N ARG A 4 12.19 1.83 0.00
CA ARG A 4 11.12 2.57 -0.68
C ARG A 4 10.78 1.88 -2.00
N ASN A 5 9.62 1.22 -2.04
CA ASN A 5 9.07 0.61 -3.26
C ASN A 5 7.58 0.95 -3.36
N ILE A 6 7.18 1.63 -4.44
CA ILE A 6 5.80 2.10 -4.66
C ILE A 6 5.38 1.68 -6.06
N ILE A 7 4.29 0.93 -6.14
CA ILE A 7 3.69 0.49 -7.39
C ILE A 7 2.55 1.45 -7.74
N GLN A 8 2.48 1.85 -9.01
CA GLN A 8 1.43 2.71 -9.53
C GLN A 8 0.58 1.96 -10.57
N LYS A 9 -0.74 2.15 -10.51
CA LYS A 9 -1.72 1.76 -11.54
C LYS A 9 -2.78 2.86 -11.73
N GLY A 10 -3.67 2.67 -12.71
CA GLY A 10 -4.74 3.62 -13.01
C GLY A 10 -4.22 4.85 -13.73
N GLU A 11 -4.82 6.01 -13.44
CA GLU A 11 -4.47 7.27 -14.10
C GLU A 11 -3.04 7.72 -13.74
N LYS A 12 -2.40 8.41 -14.67
CA LYS A 12 -1.08 9.02 -14.43
C LYS A 12 -1.17 10.04 -13.29
N LEU A 13 -0.13 10.09 -12.46
CA LEU A 13 -0.08 10.95 -11.28
C LEU A 13 0.29 12.38 -11.69
N PHE A 14 -0.58 13.32 -11.33
CA PHE A 14 -0.42 14.76 -11.53
C PHE A 14 -0.79 15.51 -10.24
N ALA A 15 -0.46 16.79 -10.16
CA ALA A 15 -0.71 17.62 -8.99
C ALA A 15 -2.20 17.73 -8.60
N ASN A 16 -3.11 17.53 -9.56
CA ASN A 16 -4.56 17.58 -9.39
C ASN A 16 -5.25 16.20 -9.45
N SER A 17 -4.48 15.10 -9.41
CA SER A 17 -5.03 13.75 -9.45
C SER A 17 -5.90 13.46 -8.22
N ARG A 18 -6.97 12.70 -8.43
CA ARG A 18 -7.59 11.92 -7.34
C ARG A 18 -6.68 10.73 -7.08
N VAL A 19 -6.27 10.53 -5.83
CA VAL A 19 -5.31 9.48 -5.48
C VAL A 19 -5.92 8.54 -4.47
N LEU A 20 -5.76 7.23 -4.69
CA LEU A 20 -6.07 6.20 -3.71
C LEU A 20 -4.77 5.49 -3.33
N ILE A 21 -4.40 5.57 -2.05
CA ILE A 21 -3.27 4.83 -1.49
C ILE A 21 -3.79 3.51 -0.94
N MET A 22 -3.31 2.39 -1.48
CA MET A 22 -3.79 1.05 -1.20
C MET A 22 -2.72 0.28 -0.44
N ILE A 23 -3.01 -0.08 0.81
CA ILE A 23 -2.05 -0.74 1.72
C ILE A 23 -2.40 -2.22 1.83
N HIS A 24 -1.44 -3.09 1.47
CA HIS A 24 -1.64 -4.53 1.54
C HIS A 24 -1.56 -5.07 2.97
N GLY A 25 -2.11 -6.26 3.21
CA GLY A 25 -2.05 -6.97 4.49
C GLY A 25 -0.71 -7.68 4.74
N ARG A 26 -0.56 -8.31 5.91
CA ARG A 26 0.65 -9.09 6.27
C ARG A 26 0.89 -10.24 5.29
N GLY A 27 2.12 -10.36 4.80
CA GLY A 27 2.55 -11.41 3.88
C GLY A 27 2.09 -11.22 2.43
N ALA A 28 1.35 -10.14 2.15
CA ALA A 28 0.83 -9.85 0.81
C ALA A 28 1.79 -8.95 0.00
N LYS A 29 1.49 -8.83 -1.29
CA LYS A 29 2.17 -7.93 -2.22
C LYS A 29 1.34 -6.69 -2.51
N ALA A 30 2.01 -5.61 -2.92
CA ALA A 30 1.36 -4.38 -3.36
C ALA A 30 0.43 -4.61 -4.57
N GLU A 31 0.74 -5.56 -5.45
CA GLU A 31 -0.10 -5.94 -6.58
C GLU A 31 -1.44 -6.57 -6.15
N ASP A 32 -1.45 -7.32 -5.03
CA ASP A 32 -2.65 -8.00 -4.54
C ASP A 32 -3.71 -6.99 -4.13
N ILE A 33 -3.32 -5.97 -3.35
CA ILE A 33 -4.26 -4.93 -2.92
C ILE A 33 -4.74 -4.07 -4.09
N LEU A 34 -3.88 -3.82 -5.09
CA LEU A 34 -4.27 -3.12 -6.32
C LEU A 34 -5.36 -3.88 -7.10
N GLY A 35 -5.48 -5.19 -6.93
CA GLY A 35 -6.54 -6.00 -7.53
C GLY A 35 -7.95 -5.55 -7.12
N LEU A 36 -8.11 -4.98 -5.92
CA LEU A 36 -9.41 -4.46 -5.46
C LEU A 36 -9.96 -3.32 -6.32
N ALA A 37 -9.11 -2.63 -7.09
CA ALA A 37 -9.54 -1.56 -7.98
C ALA A 37 -10.59 -2.02 -9.01
N ALA A 38 -10.61 -3.32 -9.36
CA ALA A 38 -11.63 -3.89 -10.24
C ALA A 38 -13.04 -3.89 -9.63
N HIS A 39 -13.16 -3.74 -8.31
CA HIS A 39 -14.41 -3.79 -7.56
C HIS A 39 -14.81 -2.44 -6.95
N LEU A 40 -14.03 -1.38 -7.20
CA LEU A 40 -14.24 -0.05 -6.64
C LEU A 40 -14.50 0.96 -7.77
N PRO A 41 -15.30 2.02 -7.53
CA PRO A 41 -15.56 3.05 -8.53
C PRO A 41 -14.38 4.04 -8.64
N VAL A 42 -13.20 3.54 -9.03
CA VAL A 42 -11.91 4.28 -8.99
C VAL A 42 -11.26 4.46 -10.35
N LYS A 43 -12.04 4.39 -11.44
CA LYS A 43 -11.54 4.48 -12.82
C LYS A 43 -10.71 5.75 -13.10
N ASN A 44 -11.00 6.85 -12.42
CA ASN A 44 -10.33 8.15 -12.59
C ASN A 44 -9.32 8.47 -11.47
N PHE A 45 -8.84 7.47 -10.74
CA PHE A 45 -7.85 7.64 -9.69
C PHE A 45 -6.46 7.19 -10.16
N SER A 46 -5.43 7.89 -9.69
CA SER A 46 -4.09 7.33 -9.61
C SER A 46 -4.02 6.42 -8.39
N LEU A 47 -3.72 5.14 -8.62
CA LEU A 47 -3.64 4.14 -7.58
C LEU A 47 -2.19 3.94 -7.20
N LEU A 48 -1.87 4.10 -5.92
CA LEU A 48 -0.52 3.91 -5.38
C LEU A 48 -0.54 2.81 -4.32
N ALA A 49 0.31 1.81 -4.46
CA ALA A 49 0.47 0.75 -3.47
C ALA A 49 1.94 0.63 -3.06
N PRO A 50 2.31 1.09 -1.84
CA PRO A 50 3.64 0.83 -1.31
C PRO A 50 3.80 -0.65 -0.97
N GLN A 51 4.98 -1.20 -1.23
CA GLN A 51 5.35 -2.55 -0.83
C GLN A 51 6.13 -2.51 0.49
N ALA A 52 5.61 -3.20 1.50
CA ALA A 52 6.33 -3.35 2.76
C ALA A 52 7.62 -4.17 2.54
N THR A 53 8.71 -3.76 3.21
CA THR A 53 9.92 -4.59 3.25
C THR A 53 9.60 -5.88 4.00
N ASN A 54 10.06 -7.02 3.48
CA ASN A 54 9.72 -8.36 4.01
C ASN A 54 8.20 -8.65 4.07
N ASP A 55 7.42 -7.99 3.21
CA ASP A 55 5.97 -8.18 3.09
C ASP A 55 5.19 -7.93 4.39
N THR A 56 5.76 -7.17 5.34
CA THR A 56 5.12 -6.83 6.61
C THR A 56 5.42 -5.38 7.02
N TRP A 57 4.39 -4.67 7.48
CA TRP A 57 4.53 -3.27 7.92
C TRP A 57 5.17 -3.15 9.30
N TYR A 58 4.92 -4.13 10.16
CA TYR A 58 5.46 -4.23 11.51
C TYR A 58 5.67 -5.71 11.89
N PRO A 59 6.66 -6.02 12.74
CA PRO A 59 7.08 -7.40 13.01
C PRO A 59 6.06 -8.21 13.81
N TYR A 60 5.36 -7.60 14.79
CA TYR A 60 4.50 -8.33 15.72
C TYR A 60 3.00 -8.08 15.47
N SER A 61 2.15 -8.56 16.38
CA SER A 61 0.71 -8.27 16.34
C SER A 61 0.45 -6.77 16.41
N PHE A 62 -0.62 -6.29 15.78
CA PHE A 62 -1.03 -4.88 15.89
C PHE A 62 -1.39 -4.48 17.34
N MET A 63 -1.65 -5.46 18.20
CA MET A 63 -1.93 -5.28 19.64
C MET A 63 -0.66 -5.31 20.52
N ALA A 64 0.53 -5.56 19.94
CA ALA A 64 1.78 -5.44 20.68
C ALA A 64 2.02 -3.96 21.05
N THR A 65 2.96 -3.72 21.97
CA THR A 65 3.26 -2.33 22.35
C THR A 65 3.79 -1.55 21.13
N PRO A 66 3.51 -0.25 21.01
CA PRO A 66 4.01 0.55 19.89
C PRO A 66 5.53 0.45 19.72
N GLY A 67 6.28 0.44 20.82
CA GLY A 67 7.75 0.34 20.78
C GLY A 67 8.30 -0.98 20.23
N ASP A 68 7.49 -2.06 20.22
CA ASP A 68 7.87 -3.32 19.58
C ASP A 68 7.61 -3.31 18.06
N ASN A 69 6.71 -2.45 17.58
CA ASN A 69 6.22 -2.42 16.20
C ASN A 69 6.70 -1.22 15.37
N GLU A 70 7.07 -0.13 16.02
CA GLU A 70 7.63 1.07 15.40
C GLU A 70 9.16 0.95 15.30
N PRO A 71 9.80 1.58 14.30
CA PRO A 71 11.20 1.96 14.40
C PRO A 71 11.43 3.02 15.49
#